data_AF-A0A6B3C7Q1-F1
#
_entry.id   AF-A0A6B3C7Q1-F1
#
_cell.length_a   1.000
_cell.length_b   1.000
_cell.length_c   1.000
_cell.angle_alpha   90.00
_cell.angle_beta   90.00
_cell.angle_gamma   90.00
#
_symmetry.space_group_name_H-M   'P 1'
#
loop_
_entity.id
_entity.type
_entity.pdbx_description
1 polymer ?
#
loop_
_entity_poly.entity_id
_entity_poly.type
_entity_poly.pdbx_seq_one_letter_code
_entity_poly.pdbx_strand_id
1 'polypeptide(L)'
;MTVFLVVGGLGLVVLLASLVFGDVFESIGVGEGGFSGIAAGVGSVVFGASGVIVLNSHLATVWAYVIGVGFAIVAEALAELL
;
A
#
# COMPACT_ATOMS: atom_id res chain seq x y z
N MET A 1 9.21 -5.92 -13.39
CA MET A 1 8.11 -4.95 -13.60
C MET A 1 6.76 -5.58 -13.33
N THR A 2 6.44 -6.75 -13.90
CA THR A 2 5.18 -7.47 -13.69
C THR A 2 4.80 -7.66 -12.22
N VAL A 3 5.75 -8.05 -11.36
CA VAL A 3 5.50 -8.22 -9.92
C VAL A 3 4.97 -6.94 -9.28
N PHE A 4 5.57 -5.79 -9.56
CA PHE A 4 5.13 -4.50 -9.02
C PHE A 4 3.74 -4.09 -9.51
N LEU A 5 3.43 -4.36 -10.79
CA LEU A 5 2.09 -4.12 -11.33
C LEU A 5 1.04 -5.01 -10.66
N VAL A 6 1.36 -6.29 -10.42
CA VAL A 6 0.45 -7.22 -9.74
C VAL A 6 0.24 -6.80 -8.30
N VAL A 7 1.30 -6.50 -7.55
CA VAL A 7 1.21 -6.06 -6.15
C VAL A 7 0.44 -4.74 -6.03
N GLY A 8 0.76 -3.76 -6.88
CA GLY A 8 0.06 -2.48 -6.90
C GLY A 8 -1.41 -2.62 -7.32
N GLY A 9 -1.69 -3.44 -8.33
CA GLY A 9 -3.03 -3.71 -8.81
C GLY A 9 -3.90 -4.45 -7.78
N LEU A 10 -3.37 -5.49 -7.14
CA LEU A 10 -4.07 -6.18 -6.04
C LEU A 10 -4.28 -5.25 -4.85
N GLY A 11 -3.27 -4.44 -4.50
CA GLY A 11 -3.40 -3.40 -3.50
C GLY A 11 -4.55 -2.44 -3.79
N LEU A 12 -4.69 -2.03 -5.06
CA LEU A 12 -5.77 -1.14 -5.49
C LEU A 12 -7.13 -1.82 -5.34
N VAL A 13 -7.25 -3.10 -5.73
CA VAL A 13 -8.50 -3.86 -5.55
C VAL A 13 -8.87 -3.94 -4.07
N VAL A 14 -7.91 -4.27 -3.20
CA VAL A 14 -8.12 -4.34 -1.75
C VAL A 14 -8.51 -2.98 -1.18
N LEU A 15 -7.84 -1.91 -1.61
CA LEU A 15 -8.15 -0.55 -1.20
C LEU A 15 -9.59 -0.16 -1.58
N LEU A 16 -9.96 -0.38 -2.85
CA LEU A 16 -11.31 -0.06 -3.33
C LEU A 16 -12.38 -0.89 -2.62
N ALA A 17 -12.13 -2.19 -2.43
CA ALA A 17 -13.03 -3.04 -1.67
C ALA A 17 -13.18 -2.56 -0.21
N SER A 18 -12.08 -2.14 0.42
CA SER A 18 -12.10 -1.63 1.80
C SER A 18 -12.83 -0.29 1.91
N LEU A 19 -12.72 0.57 0.90
CA LEU A 19 -13.45 1.85 0.85
C LEU A 19 -14.95 1.68 0.61
N VAL A 20 -15.35 0.70 -0.19
CA VAL A 20 -16.76 0.45 -0.54
C VAL A 20 -17.48 -0.35 0.55
N PHE A 21 -16.79 -1.33 1.15
CA PHE A 21 -17.39 -2.28 2.07
C PHE A 21 -16.89 -2.14 3.51
N GLY A 22 -16.18 -1.05 3.85
CA GLY A 22 -15.60 -0.83 5.19
C GLY A 22 -16.61 -1.04 6.32
N ASP A 23 -17.74 -0.35 6.26
CA ASP A 23 -18.82 -0.45 7.27
C ASP A 23 -19.40 -1.88 7.34
N VAL A 24 -19.44 -2.58 6.21
CA VAL A 24 -19.92 -3.98 6.15
C VAL A 24 -18.93 -4.90 6.82
N PHE A 25 -17.63 -4.75 6.57
CA PHE A 25 -16.57 -5.52 7.22
C PHE A 25 -16.55 -5.29 8.73
N GLU A 26 -16.72 -4.04 9.17
CA GLU A 26 -16.84 -3.70 10.59
C GLU A 26 -18.07 -4.37 11.22
N SER A 27 -19.23 -4.34 10.56
CA SER A 27 -20.47 -4.94 11.08
C SER A 27 -20.42 -6.47 11.27
N ILE A 28 -19.52 -7.16 10.55
CA ILE A 28 -19.33 -8.62 10.66
C ILE A 28 -18.10 -8.99 11.52
N GLY A 29 -17.50 -8.02 12.22
CA GLY A 29 -16.33 -8.22 13.08
C GLY A 29 -15.02 -8.48 12.32
N VAL A 30 -14.98 -8.21 11.02
CA VAL A 30 -13.77 -8.35 10.18
C VAL A 30 -13.04 -7.01 10.20
N GLY A 31 -11.97 -6.92 10.99
CA GLY A 31 -11.12 -5.72 11.05
C GLY A 31 -10.77 -5.24 12.47
N GLU A 32 -11.33 -5.84 13.52
CA GLU A 32 -11.12 -5.42 14.91
C GLU A 32 -9.71 -5.73 15.48
N GLY A 33 -8.76 -6.22 14.67
CA GLY A 33 -7.50 -6.83 15.11
C GLY A 33 -6.19 -6.12 14.75
N GLY A 34 -6.23 -4.83 14.37
CA GLY A 34 -5.01 -4.04 14.14
C GLY A 34 -4.40 -4.11 12.72
N PHE A 35 -5.01 -4.84 11.79
CA PHE A 35 -4.63 -4.82 10.37
C PHE A 35 -5.72 -4.15 9.53
N SER A 36 -5.49 -2.89 9.16
CA SER A 36 -6.41 -2.13 8.32
C SER A 36 -6.25 -2.53 6.85
N GLY A 37 -7.33 -3.00 6.23
CA GLY A 37 -7.38 -3.30 4.79
C GLY A 37 -7.08 -2.07 3.93
N ILE A 38 -7.44 -0.88 4.41
CA ILE A 38 -7.09 0.40 3.78
C ILE A 38 -5.58 0.61 3.84
N ALA A 39 -4.96 0.48 5.02
CA ALA A 39 -3.52 0.67 5.17
C ALA A 39 -2.72 -0.33 4.32
N ALA A 40 -3.12 -1.60 4.32
CA ALA A 40 -2.53 -2.65 3.50
C ALA A 40 -2.68 -2.39 2.00
N GLY A 41 -3.87 -1.93 1.57
CA GLY A 41 -4.16 -1.55 0.20
C GLY A 41 -3.30 -0.39 -0.26
N VAL A 42 -3.27 0.71 0.51
CA VAL A 42 -2.45 1.90 0.21
C VAL A 42 -0.97 1.53 0.13
N GLY A 43 -0.43 0.83 1.12
CA GLY A 43 0.98 0.43 1.12
C GLY A 43 1.36 -0.41 -0.10
N SER A 44 0.50 -1.36 -0.47
CA SER A 44 0.70 -2.22 -1.65
C SER A 44 0.66 -1.42 -2.97
N VAL A 45 -0.29 -0.48 -3.09
CA VAL A 45 -0.40 0.43 -4.26
C VAL A 45 0.85 1.28 -4.40
N VAL A 46 1.26 1.95 -3.31
CA VAL A 46 2.42 2.84 -3.31
C VAL A 46 3.68 2.05 -3.68
N PHE A 47 3.92 0.90 -3.05
CA PHE A 47 5.08 0.06 -3.37
C PHE A 47 5.08 -0.44 -4.82
N GLY A 48 3.92 -0.87 -5.33
CA GLY A 48 3.76 -1.27 -6.72
C GLY A 48 4.06 -0.13 -7.70
N ALA A 49 3.53 1.07 -7.43
CA ALA A 49 3.81 2.26 -8.24
C ALA A 49 5.30 2.65 -8.22
N SER A 50 5.92 2.67 -7.03
CA SER A 50 7.35 2.97 -6.89
C SER A 50 8.23 2.01 -7.69
N GLY A 51 7.93 0.72 -7.66
CA GLY A 51 8.70 -0.27 -8.41
C GLY A 51 8.53 -0.17 -9.93
N VAL A 52 7.35 0.22 -10.41
CA VAL A 52 7.14 0.50 -11.84
C VAL A 52 7.94 1.74 -12.26
N ILE A 53 7.91 2.82 -11.46
CA ILE A 53 8.66 4.05 -11.73
C ILE A 53 10.17 3.77 -11.77
N VAL A 54 10.71 3.12 -10.73
CA VAL A 54 12.14 2.78 -10.63
C VAL A 54 12.62 1.99 -11.83
N LEU A 55 11.88 0.96 -12.24
CA LEU A 55 12.27 0.13 -13.38
C LEU A 55 12.15 0.88 -14.72
N ASN A 56 11.15 1.75 -14.90
CA ASN A 56 11.05 2.59 -16.10
C ASN A 56 12.16 3.64 -16.17
N SER A 57 12.66 4.10 -15.04
CA SER A 57 13.81 5.00 -14.95
C SER A 57 15.16 4.30 -15.06
N HIS A 58 15.19 3.00 -15.38
CA HIS A 58 16.42 2.19 -15.47
C HIS A 58 17.26 2.16 -14.18
N LEU A 59 16.62 2.40 -13.02
CA LEU A 59 17.26 2.36 -11.72
C LEU A 59 17.29 0.92 -11.18
N ALA A 60 18.24 0.65 -10.28
CA ALA A 60 18.33 -0.63 -9.59
C ALA A 60 17.09 -0.89 -8.73
N THR A 61 16.62 -2.14 -8.69
CA THR A 61 15.40 -2.54 -7.96
C THR A 61 15.44 -2.20 -6.47
N VAL A 62 16.64 -2.11 -5.87
CA VAL A 62 16.84 -1.68 -4.48
C VAL A 62 16.12 -0.36 -4.18
N TRP A 63 16.07 0.57 -5.14
CA TRP A 63 15.42 1.86 -4.96
C TRP A 63 13.91 1.78 -4.78
N ALA A 64 13.26 0.75 -5.32
CA ALA A 64 11.82 0.53 -5.08
C ALA A 64 11.55 0.23 -3.60
N TYR A 65 12.44 -0.55 -2.97
CA TYR A 65 12.38 -0.85 -1.54
C TYR A 65 12.74 0.36 -0.70
N VAL A 66 13.77 1.12 -1.09
CA VAL A 66 14.15 2.37 -0.41
C VAL A 66 12.99 3.36 -0.40
N ILE A 67 12.31 3.54 -1.54
CA ILE A 67 11.12 4.41 -1.61
C ILE A 67 10.00 3.86 -0.74
N GLY A 68 9.71 2.56 -0.80
CA GLY A 68 8.67 1.94 0.01
C GLY A 68 8.90 2.10 1.52
N VAL A 69 10.12 1.82 1.98
CA VAL A 69 10.53 2.01 3.39
C VAL A 69 10.50 3.49 3.75
N GLY A 70 11.03 4.37 2.90
CA GLY A 70 11.02 5.82 3.13
C GLY A 70 9.59 6.37 3.26
N PHE A 71 8.66 5.90 2.43
CA PHE A 71 7.26 6.30 2.50
C PHE A 71 6.61 5.83 3.81
N ALA A 72 6.89 4.60 4.24
CA ALA A 72 6.39 4.07 5.51
C ALA A 72 6.88 4.92 6.70
N ILE A 73 8.18 5.25 6.74
CA ILE A 73 8.75 6.11 7.78
C ILE A 73 8.09 7.49 7.79
N VAL A 74 7.91 8.11 6.62
CA VAL A 74 7.27 9.42 6.52
C VAL A 74 5.80 9.36 6.96
N ALA A 75 5.08 8.31 6.59
CA ALA A 75 3.69 8.12 6.98
C ALA A 75 3.55 7.92 8.49
N GLU A 76 4.42 7.13 9.11
CA GLU A 76 4.48 6.93 10.56
C GLU A 76 4.79 8.23 11.29
N ALA A 77 5.84 8.94 10.87
CA ALA A 77 6.21 10.23 11.47
C ALA A 77 5.09 11.27 11.36
N LEU A 78 4.36 11.29 10.24
CA LEU A 78 3.18 12.15 10.09
C LEU A 78 2.02 11.72 10.97
N ALA A 79 1.80 10.41 11.13
CA ALA A 79 0.74 9.89 12.00
C ALA A 79 0.98 10.23 13.48
N GLU A 80 2.24 10.32 13.92
CA GLU A 80 2.59 10.75 15.28
C GLU A 80 2.40 12.26 15.52
N LEU A 81 2.33 13.07 14.45
CA LEU A 81 2.18 14.52 14.52
C LEU A 81 0.73 15.02 14.49
N LEU A 82 -0.23 14.16 14.12
CA LEU A 82 -1.66 14.47 13.95
C LEU A 82 -2.49 13.94 15.11
#